data_AF-A0A318FIC4-F1
#
_entry.id   AF-A0A318FIC4-F1
#
_cell.length_a   1.000
_cell.length_b   1.000
_cell.length_c   1.000
_cell.angle_alpha   90.00
_cell.angle_beta   90.00
_cell.angle_gamma   90.00
#
_symmetry.space_group_name_H-M   'P 1'
#
loop_
_entity.id
_entity.type
_entity.pdbx_description
1 polymer ?
#
loop_
_entity_poly.entity_id
_entity_poly.type
_entity_poly.pdbx_seq_one_letter_code
_entity_poly.pdbx_strand_id
1 'polypeptide(L)'
;MRKFTIAEKEMAWLTHEQITELLYDCNRQSPLLALIVKICLSTGARWREAVNLTRSQVTKYRITFVRTKGKKNRSIPISKELYEEIIALDGFKFFTDCYFQFLSVMDKTSIVLPRGQLTHVLRHTFAAHFMMSGGNILALQKILGHHDIKMTMRYAHLAPDHLETALRFNPLATMITA
;
A
#
# COMPACT_ATOMS: atom_id res chain seq x y z
N MET A 1 -22.06 -9.88 -26.69
CA MET A 1 -21.04 -9.31 -25.77
C MET A 1 -21.55 -9.48 -24.34
N ARG A 2 -21.03 -10.46 -23.57
CA ARG A 2 -21.50 -10.69 -22.19
C ARG A 2 -21.07 -9.52 -21.31
N LYS A 3 -22.03 -8.72 -20.83
CA LYS A 3 -21.81 -7.72 -19.79
C LYS A 3 -21.43 -8.47 -18.51
N PHE A 4 -20.17 -8.39 -18.12
CA PHE A 4 -19.73 -8.84 -16.81
C PHE A 4 -20.16 -7.78 -15.81
N THR A 5 -21.36 -7.93 -15.25
CA THR A 5 -21.76 -7.17 -14.07
C THR A 5 -21.12 -7.85 -12.87
N ILE A 6 -19.85 -7.53 -12.61
CA ILE A 6 -19.27 -7.80 -11.29
C ILE A 6 -19.87 -6.72 -10.41
N ALA A 7 -20.77 -7.09 -9.50
CA ALA A 7 -21.12 -6.22 -8.38
C ALA A 7 -19.82 -5.99 -7.59
N GLU A 8 -19.10 -4.92 -7.93
CA GLU A 8 -17.85 -4.58 -7.26
C GLU A 8 -18.21 -4.19 -5.84
N LYS A 9 -17.80 -5.04 -4.89
CA LYS A 9 -17.84 -4.70 -3.47
C LYS A 9 -17.03 -3.41 -3.31
N GLU A 10 -17.70 -2.30 -2.99
CA GLU A 10 -17.06 -0.98 -2.79
C GLU A 10 -15.83 -1.14 -1.91
N MET A 11 -14.68 -0.71 -2.41
CA MET A 11 -13.39 -0.84 -1.75
C MET A 11 -13.08 0.47 -1.05
N ALA A 12 -13.00 0.46 0.28
CA ALA A 12 -12.67 1.66 1.04
C ALA A 12 -11.16 1.90 1.08
N TRP A 13 -10.79 3.18 1.03
CA TRP A 13 -9.45 3.69 1.31
C TRP A 13 -9.58 4.93 2.20
N LEU A 14 -8.47 5.33 2.84
CA LEU A 14 -8.44 6.45 3.76
C LEU A 14 -8.06 7.76 3.06
N THR A 15 -8.65 8.89 3.47
CA THR A 15 -8.19 10.24 3.07
C THR A 15 -6.90 10.64 3.79
N HIS A 16 -6.27 11.74 3.36
CA HIS A 16 -5.09 12.28 4.05
C HIS A 16 -5.40 12.68 5.50
N GLU A 17 -6.58 13.24 5.80
CA GLU A 17 -6.95 13.56 7.18
C GLU A 17 -7.10 12.29 8.02
N GLN A 18 -7.78 11.26 7.49
CA GLN A 18 -7.96 9.97 8.17
C GLN A 18 -6.63 9.24 8.39
N ILE A 19 -5.69 9.32 7.45
CA ILE A 19 -4.33 8.78 7.64
C ILE A 19 -3.64 9.50 8.80
N THR A 20 -3.78 10.82 8.87
CA THR A 20 -3.17 11.64 9.92
C THR A 20 -3.73 11.30 11.31
N GLU A 21 -5.07 11.22 11.41
CA GLU A 21 -5.77 10.76 12.62
C GLU A 21 -5.30 9.37 13.04
N LEU A 22 -5.31 8.40 12.11
CA LEU A 22 -4.93 7.02 12.39
C LEU A 22 -3.49 6.92 12.90
N LEU A 23 -2.55 7.62 12.27
CA LEU A 23 -1.15 7.58 12.68
C LEU A 23 -0.95 8.22 14.06
N TYR A 24 -1.66 9.30 14.35
CA TYR A 24 -1.63 9.95 15.66
C TYR A 24 -2.09 8.99 16.77
N ASP A 25 -3.25 8.36 16.61
CA ASP A 25 -3.79 7.43 17.60
C ASP A 25 -3.00 6.13 17.71
N CYS A 26 -2.51 5.60 16.58
CA CYS A 26 -1.62 4.45 16.60
C CYS A 26 -0.34 4.74 17.39
N ASN A 27 0.26 5.92 17.19
CA ASN A 27 1.49 6.29 17.89
C ASN A 27 1.28 6.43 19.40
N ARG A 28 0.13 6.97 19.82
CA ARG A 28 -0.27 7.05 21.24
C ARG A 28 -0.50 5.67 21.85
N GLN A 29 -1.08 4.74 21.09
CA GLN A 29 -1.34 3.39 21.56
C GLN A 29 -0.06 2.53 21.63
N SER A 30 0.79 2.61 20.60
CA SER A 30 2.05 1.89 20.50
C SER A 30 2.88 2.41 19.31
N PRO A 31 4.13 2.89 19.51
CA PRO A 31 5.01 3.28 18.41
C PRO A 31 5.24 2.15 17.40
N LEU A 32 5.26 0.89 17.85
CA LEU A 32 5.38 -0.28 16.97
C LEU A 32 4.15 -0.45 16.07
N LEU A 33 2.94 -0.18 16.59
CA LEU A 33 1.72 -0.20 15.81
C LEU A 33 1.75 0.88 14.72
N ALA A 34 2.15 2.10 15.08
CA ALA A 34 2.32 3.19 14.11
C ALA A 34 3.32 2.81 13.01
N LEU A 35 4.43 2.15 13.36
CA LEU A 35 5.42 1.71 12.38
C LEU A 35 4.88 0.65 11.41
N ILE A 36 4.07 -0.31 11.89
CA ILE A 36 3.38 -1.29 11.01
C ILE A 36 2.45 -0.57 10.03
N VAL A 37 1.70 0.43 10.51
CA VAL A 37 0.81 1.23 9.67
C VAL A 37 1.61 2.01 8.62
N LYS A 38 2.71 2.67 9.01
CA LYS A 38 3.63 3.35 8.08
C LYS A 38 4.16 2.41 7.00
N ILE A 39 4.58 1.19 7.37
CA ILE A 39 5.05 0.18 6.40
C ILE A 39 3.94 -0.16 5.40
N CYS A 40 2.71 -0.41 5.87
CA CYS A 40 1.58 -0.74 5.00
C CYS A 40 1.25 0.40 4.04
N LEU A 41 1.17 1.63 4.57
CA LEU A 41 0.88 2.84 3.79
C LEU A 41 2.01 3.22 2.82
N SER A 42 3.26 2.83 3.08
CA SER A 42 4.40 3.14 2.21
C SER A 42 4.64 2.08 1.12
N THR A 43 4.12 0.87 1.28
CA THR A 43 4.49 -0.28 0.42
C THR A 43 3.31 -1.08 -0.16
N GLY A 44 2.09 -0.85 0.32
CA GLY A 44 0.94 -1.67 -0.04
C GLY A 44 1.02 -3.12 0.49
N ALA A 45 1.82 -3.34 1.53
CA ALA A 45 1.90 -4.62 2.23
C ALA A 45 0.54 -5.02 2.80
N ARG A 46 0.26 -6.33 2.83
CA ARG A 46 -0.84 -6.83 3.67
C ARG A 46 -0.45 -6.70 5.13
N TRP A 47 -1.42 -6.51 6.02
CA TRP A 47 -1.19 -6.45 7.47
C TRP A 47 -0.26 -7.56 7.97
N ARG A 48 -0.59 -8.82 7.63
CA ARG A 48 0.21 -9.99 8.04
C ARG A 48 1.63 -9.99 7.47
N GLU A 49 1.86 -9.43 6.28
CA GLU A 49 3.21 -9.34 5.69
C GLU A 49 4.05 -8.31 6.46
N ALA A 50 3.45 -7.20 6.90
CA ALA A 50 4.13 -6.17 7.69
C ALA A 50 4.39 -6.63 9.14
N VAL A 51 3.41 -7.23 9.81
CA VAL A 51 3.57 -7.74 11.19
C VAL A 51 4.61 -8.86 11.27
N ASN A 52 4.67 -9.74 10.26
CA ASN A 52 5.64 -10.84 10.24
C ASN A 52 6.97 -10.47 9.58
N LEU A 53 7.25 -9.18 9.41
CA LEU A 53 8.50 -8.72 8.81
C LEU A 53 9.69 -9.14 9.68
N THR A 54 10.70 -9.73 9.05
CA THR A 54 11.94 -10.17 9.69
C THR A 54 13.10 -9.28 9.28
N ARG A 55 14.17 -9.26 10.09
CA ARG A 55 15.35 -8.43 9.82
C ARG A 55 16.00 -8.71 8.45
N SER A 56 16.05 -9.97 8.02
CA SER A 56 16.65 -10.33 6.72
C SER A 56 15.86 -9.81 5.51
N GLN A 57 14.60 -9.44 5.70
CA GLN A 57 13.76 -8.86 4.65
C GLN A 57 13.97 -7.35 4.50
N VAL A 58 14.68 -6.71 5.43
CA VAL A 58 14.94 -5.27 5.43
C VAL A 58 16.40 -5.07 5.02
N THR A 59 16.58 -4.44 3.87
CA THR A 59 17.89 -4.01 3.37
C THR A 59 17.86 -2.49 3.23
N LYS A 60 19.03 -1.87 2.99
CA LYS A 60 19.12 -0.41 2.87
C LYS A 60 18.07 0.13 1.90
N TYR A 61 17.10 0.88 2.46
CA TYR A 61 16.00 1.53 1.77
C TYR A 61 15.05 0.61 0.99
N ARG A 62 14.98 -0.68 1.34
CA ARG A 62 14.06 -1.64 0.68
C ARG A 62 13.53 -2.68 1.65
N ILE A 63 12.25 -3.01 1.49
CA ILE A 63 11.59 -4.14 2.16
C ILE A 63 11.24 -5.22 1.14
N THR A 64 11.67 -6.45 1.41
CA THR A 64 11.41 -7.62 0.57
C THR A 64 10.33 -8.51 1.20
N PHE A 65 9.15 -8.54 0.60
CA PHE A 65 8.06 -9.41 1.02
C PHE A 65 8.17 -10.77 0.33
N VAL A 66 8.34 -11.83 1.13
CA VAL A 66 8.48 -13.22 0.68
C VAL A 66 7.20 -14.02 0.84
N ARG A 67 7.01 -15.02 -0.02
CA ARG A 67 5.83 -15.92 -0.03
C ARG A 67 5.56 -16.60 1.31
N THR A 68 4.29 -16.63 1.68
CA THR A 68 3.59 -17.86 2.10
C THR A 68 2.81 -18.39 0.88
N LYS A 69 3.10 -19.62 0.43
CA LYS A 69 2.45 -20.37 -0.69
C LYS A 69 2.01 -19.54 -1.93
N GLY A 70 2.84 -19.45 -2.97
CA GLY A 70 2.32 -19.20 -4.33
C GLY A 70 2.15 -17.75 -4.87
N LYS A 71 2.63 -16.65 -4.25
CA LYS A 71 2.84 -15.29 -4.91
C LYS A 71 4.27 -14.70 -5.08
N LYS A 72 4.77 -14.28 -6.24
CA LYS A 72 6.22 -13.91 -6.45
C LYS A 72 6.80 -13.01 -5.34
N ASN A 73 8.07 -13.21 -4.98
CA ASN A 73 8.79 -12.29 -4.08
C ASN A 73 8.82 -10.89 -4.69
N ARG A 74 8.68 -9.86 -3.86
CA ARG A 74 8.72 -8.46 -4.32
C ARG A 74 9.49 -7.62 -3.33
N SER A 75 10.28 -6.67 -3.85
CA SER A 75 11.12 -5.81 -3.05
C SER A 75 10.80 -4.35 -3.37
N ILE A 76 10.26 -3.66 -2.37
CA ILE A 76 9.65 -2.33 -2.50
C ILE A 76 10.62 -1.31 -1.89
N PRO A 77 10.99 -0.24 -2.60
CA PRO A 77 11.79 0.83 -2.03
C PRO A 77 11.01 1.55 -0.93
N ILE A 78 11.71 2.00 0.10
CA ILE A 78 11.20 2.81 1.20
C ILE A 78 12.11 4.02 1.43
N SER A 79 11.62 5.03 2.15
CA SER A 79 12.42 6.20 2.47
C SER A 79 13.55 5.87 3.44
N LYS A 80 14.54 6.78 3.54
CA LYS A 80 15.64 6.66 4.48
C LYS A 80 15.13 6.65 5.92
N GLU A 81 14.18 7.53 6.22
CA GLU A 81 13.59 7.72 7.54
C GLU A 81 12.86 6.45 8.00
N LEU A 82 12.02 5.87 7.13
CA LEU A 82 11.32 4.62 7.45
C LEU A 82 12.30 3.46 7.63
N TYR A 83 13.37 3.41 6.83
CA TYR A 83 14.41 2.40 7.00
C TYR A 83 15.09 2.52 8.37
N GLU A 84 15.51 3.73 8.75
CA GLU A 84 16.17 4.03 10.03
C GLU A 84 15.26 3.70 11.23
N GLU A 85 13.97 4.04 11.16
CA GLU A 85 12.98 3.66 12.18
C GLU A 85 12.89 2.13 12.36
N ILE A 86 12.93 1.36 11.26
CA ILE A 86 12.82 -0.11 11.33
C ILE A 86 14.09 -0.76 11.87
N ILE A 87 15.27 -0.34 11.41
CA ILE A 87 16.52 -0.99 11.81
C ILE A 87 16.93 -0.69 13.25
N ALA A 88 16.42 0.41 13.82
CA ALA A 88 16.62 0.80 15.22
C ALA A 88 15.92 -0.12 16.22
N LEU A 89 14.93 -0.89 15.77
CA LEU A 89 14.33 -1.96 16.59
C LEU A 89 15.34 -3.08 16.79
N ASP A 90 15.26 -3.79 17.92
CA ASP A 90 16.09 -4.97 18.20
C ASP A 90 15.42 -6.27 17.74
N GLY A 91 16.20 -7.36 17.71
CA GLY A 91 15.69 -8.72 17.48
C GLY A 91 15.55 -9.15 16.01
N PHE A 92 15.21 -10.43 15.83
CA PHE A 92 15.02 -11.07 14.52
C PHE A 92 13.64 -10.78 13.90
N LYS A 93 12.60 -10.75 14.74
CA LYS A 93 11.26 -10.27 14.40
C LYS A 93 11.05 -8.92 15.07
N PHE A 94 10.57 -7.96 14.30
CA PHE A 94 10.36 -6.59 14.77
C PHE A 94 9.06 -6.43 15.57
N PHE A 95 8.06 -7.26 15.28
CA PHE A 95 6.71 -7.08 15.80
C PHE A 95 6.13 -8.38 16.36
N THR A 96 5.23 -8.22 17.33
CA THR A 96 4.31 -9.26 17.82
C THR A 96 2.92 -9.03 17.22
N ASP A 97 2.04 -10.02 17.30
CA ASP A 97 0.67 -9.86 16.78
C ASP A 97 -0.08 -8.80 17.59
N CYS A 98 -0.33 -7.66 16.97
CA CYS A 98 -1.01 -6.50 17.55
C CYS A 98 -2.33 -6.18 16.84
N TYR A 99 -2.92 -7.14 16.11
CA TYR A 99 -4.15 -6.89 15.35
C TYR A 99 -5.31 -6.40 16.22
N PHE A 100 -5.43 -6.89 17.46
CA PHE A 100 -6.44 -6.41 18.41
C PHE A 100 -6.20 -4.97 18.89
N GLN A 101 -4.93 -4.53 18.97
CA GLN A 101 -4.62 -3.13 19.27
C GLN A 101 -5.03 -2.22 18.10
N PHE A 102 -4.78 -2.68 16.87
CA PHE A 102 -5.22 -1.97 15.68
C PHE A 102 -6.75 -1.83 15.63
N LEU A 103 -7.48 -2.91 15.91
CA LEU A 103 -8.94 -2.88 16.06
C LEU A 103 -9.38 -1.84 17.09
N SER A 104 -8.79 -1.86 18.29
CA SER A 104 -9.14 -0.92 19.36
C SER A 104 -8.85 0.53 19.01
N VAL A 105 -7.81 0.81 18.21
CA VAL A 105 -7.55 2.15 17.69
C VAL A 105 -8.64 2.56 16.70
N MET A 106 -8.95 1.69 15.73
CA MET A 106 -9.98 1.98 14.72
C MET A 106 -11.34 2.28 15.33
N ASP A 107 -11.73 1.57 16.41
CA ASP A 107 -12.99 1.81 17.13
C ASP A 107 -13.06 3.20 17.81
N LYS A 108 -11.90 3.87 17.99
CA LYS A 108 -11.81 5.22 18.57
C LYS A 108 -11.70 6.32 17.51
N THR A 109 -11.39 5.96 16.27
CA THR A 109 -11.27 6.92 15.16
C THR A 109 -12.63 7.25 14.55
N SER A 110 -12.69 8.34 13.79
CA SER A 110 -13.83 8.70 12.95
C SER A 110 -14.01 7.79 11.72
N ILE A 111 -13.12 6.83 11.52
CA ILE A 111 -13.01 6.04 10.29
C ILE A 111 -14.03 4.89 10.29
N VAL A 112 -14.99 4.96 9.36
CA VAL A 112 -15.99 3.89 9.15
C VAL A 112 -15.61 3.04 7.94
N LEU A 113 -15.50 1.73 8.13
CA LEU A 113 -15.13 0.78 7.07
C LEU A 113 -16.21 -0.28 6.83
N PRO A 114 -16.42 -0.73 5.58
CA PRO A 114 -17.25 -1.89 5.30
C PRO A 114 -16.73 -3.16 5.99
N ARG A 115 -17.66 -4.04 6.39
CA ARG A 115 -17.33 -5.29 7.08
C ARG A 115 -16.28 -6.12 6.31
N GLY A 116 -15.20 -6.47 7.01
CA GLY A 116 -14.13 -7.34 6.50
C GLY A 116 -13.02 -6.63 5.72
N GLN A 117 -13.04 -5.29 5.60
CA GLN A 117 -12.00 -4.57 4.85
C GLN A 117 -10.79 -4.13 5.67
N LEU A 118 -10.89 -4.15 7.00
CA LEU A 118 -9.85 -3.64 7.89
C LEU A 118 -8.46 -4.24 7.60
N THR A 119 -8.40 -5.54 7.30
CA THR A 119 -7.13 -6.25 7.00
C THR A 119 -6.42 -5.76 5.73
N HIS A 120 -7.13 -5.07 4.84
CA HIS A 120 -6.62 -4.61 3.55
C HIS A 120 -6.77 -3.10 3.34
N VAL A 121 -7.44 -2.36 4.24
CA VAL A 121 -7.70 -0.93 4.06
C VAL A 121 -6.42 -0.15 3.80
N LEU A 122 -5.34 -0.38 4.57
CA LEU A 122 -4.07 0.33 4.38
C LEU A 122 -3.43 0.05 3.02
N ARG A 123 -3.59 -1.18 2.51
CA ARG A 123 -3.13 -1.55 1.17
C ARG A 123 -3.96 -0.89 0.08
N HIS A 124 -5.28 -0.81 0.29
CA HIS A 124 -6.18 -0.08 -0.61
C HIS A 124 -5.87 1.40 -0.62
N THR A 125 -5.59 2.00 0.55
CA THR A 125 -5.10 3.36 0.71
C THR A 125 -3.83 3.61 -0.09
N PHE A 126 -2.79 2.80 0.09
CA PHE A 126 -1.57 2.93 -0.71
C PHE A 126 -1.89 2.88 -2.22
N ALA A 127 -2.67 1.90 -2.66
CA ALA A 127 -2.98 1.71 -4.07
C ALA A 127 -3.80 2.85 -4.68
N ALA A 128 -4.79 3.34 -3.94
CA ALA A 128 -5.63 4.46 -4.34
C ALA A 128 -4.81 5.73 -4.50
N HIS A 129 -4.07 6.13 -3.45
CA HIS A 129 -3.22 7.33 -3.49
C HIS A 129 -2.11 7.23 -4.54
N PHE A 130 -1.53 6.03 -4.73
CA PHE A 130 -0.55 5.80 -5.78
C PHE A 130 -1.13 6.09 -7.18
N MET A 131 -2.35 5.62 -7.47
CA MET A 131 -2.99 5.89 -8.75
C MET A 131 -3.44 7.35 -8.88
N MET A 132 -4.03 7.94 -7.83
CA MET A 132 -4.42 9.35 -7.79
C MET A 132 -3.23 10.29 -8.06
N SER A 133 -2.03 9.88 -7.65
CA SER A 133 -0.79 10.63 -7.88
C SER A 133 -0.19 10.42 -9.28
N GLY A 134 -0.90 9.78 -10.21
CA GLY A 134 -0.41 9.50 -11.57
C GLY A 134 0.52 8.29 -11.66
N GLY A 135 0.51 7.41 -10.66
CA GLY A 135 1.34 6.22 -10.65
C GLY A 135 1.02 5.25 -11.80
N ASN A 136 2.05 4.55 -12.29
CA ASN A 136 1.88 3.59 -13.38
C ASN A 136 1.19 2.29 -12.88
N ILE A 137 0.06 1.91 -13.50
CA ILE A 137 -0.74 0.74 -13.09
C ILE A 137 0.04 -0.60 -13.13
N LEU A 138 0.98 -0.75 -14.06
CA LEU A 138 1.83 -1.96 -14.16
C LEU A 138 2.89 -1.97 -13.05
N ALA A 139 3.39 -0.80 -12.66
CA ALA A 139 4.25 -0.68 -11.48
C ALA A 139 3.46 -1.05 -10.21
N LEU A 140 2.24 -0.53 -10.06
CA LEU A 140 1.37 -0.88 -8.94
C LEU A 140 1.08 -2.38 -8.86
N GLN A 141 0.84 -3.05 -9.99
CA GLN A 141 0.65 -4.50 -10.04
C GLN A 141 1.86 -5.25 -9.45
N LYS A 142 3.08 -4.84 -9.82
CA LYS A 142 4.32 -5.43 -9.30
C LYS A 142 4.50 -5.12 -7.81
N ILE A 143 4.25 -3.88 -7.38
CA ILE A 143 4.36 -3.45 -5.98
C ILE A 143 3.40 -4.24 -5.09
N LEU A 144 2.16 -4.43 -5.53
CA LEU A 144 1.15 -5.19 -4.80
C LEU A 144 1.35 -6.70 -4.91
N GLY A 145 2.16 -7.17 -5.86
CA GLY A 145 2.35 -8.59 -6.14
C GLY A 145 1.08 -9.27 -6.67
N HIS A 146 0.29 -8.56 -7.48
CA HIS A 146 -0.90 -9.11 -8.13
C HIS A 146 -0.51 -10.00 -9.31
N HIS A 147 -1.00 -11.24 -9.31
CA HIS A 147 -0.76 -12.18 -10.40
C HIS A 147 -1.49 -11.78 -11.67
N ASP A 148 -2.75 -11.37 -11.52
CA ASP A 148 -3.61 -10.90 -12.62
C ASP A 148 -3.76 -9.38 -12.54
N ILE A 149 -3.53 -8.69 -13.66
CA ILE A 149 -3.71 -7.25 -13.78
C ILE A 149 -5.14 -6.82 -13.45
N LYS A 150 -6.15 -7.68 -13.68
CA LYS A 150 -7.56 -7.42 -13.31
C LYS A 150 -7.74 -7.08 -11.83
N MET A 151 -6.86 -7.58 -10.95
CA MET A 151 -6.90 -7.22 -9.53
C MET A 151 -6.48 -5.77 -9.29
N THR A 152 -5.52 -5.27 -10.07
CA THR A 152 -5.03 -3.88 -9.97
C THR A 152 -5.92 -2.91 -10.74
N MET A 153 -6.58 -3.36 -11.83
CA MET A 153 -7.48 -2.50 -12.62
C MET A 153 -8.62 -1.88 -11.81
N ARG A 154 -8.94 -2.43 -10.63
CA ARG A 154 -9.89 -1.83 -9.68
C ARG A 154 -9.52 -0.41 -9.27
N TYR A 155 -8.25 -0.03 -9.32
CA TYR A 155 -7.79 1.33 -9.00
C TYR A 155 -7.62 2.22 -10.25
N ALA A 156 -7.83 1.70 -11.46
CA ALA A 156 -7.52 2.43 -12.69
C ALA A 156 -8.36 3.70 -12.85
N HIS A 157 -9.60 3.69 -12.37
CA HIS A 157 -10.50 4.85 -12.41
C HIS A 157 -10.04 6.03 -11.52
N LEU A 158 -9.05 5.80 -10.65
CA LEU A 158 -8.45 6.84 -9.80
C LEU A 158 -7.27 7.54 -10.47
N ALA A 159 -6.79 7.04 -11.60
CA ALA A 159 -5.71 7.68 -12.34
C ALA A 159 -6.19 9.04 -12.88
N PRO A 160 -5.34 10.08 -12.89
CA PRO A 160 -5.67 11.32 -13.56
C PRO A 160 -5.89 11.09 -15.05
N ASP A 161 -6.81 11.84 -15.66
CA ASP A 161 -6.96 11.82 -17.11
C ASP A 161 -5.71 12.41 -17.76
N HIS A 162 -5.02 11.58 -18.55
CA HIS A 162 -3.74 11.91 -19.18
C HIS A 162 -3.85 11.95 -20.71
N LEU A 163 -5.03 12.14 -21.29
CA LEU A 163 -5.19 12.15 -22.75
C LEU A 163 -4.26 13.15 -23.44
N GLU A 164 -3.98 14.30 -22.82
CA GLU A 164 -3.02 15.30 -23.34
C GLU A 164 -1.57 14.79 -23.41
N THR A 165 -1.20 13.78 -22.61
CA THR A 165 0.15 13.20 -22.68
C THR A 165 0.43 12.51 -24.01
N ALA A 166 -0.61 12.12 -24.77
CA ALA A 166 -0.45 11.61 -26.13
C ALA A 166 0.19 12.64 -27.08
N LEU A 167 -0.07 13.94 -26.88
CA LEU A 167 0.59 15.01 -27.65
C LEU A 167 2.09 15.11 -27.34
N ARG A 168 2.50 14.74 -26.12
CA ARG A 168 3.91 14.81 -25.68
C ARG A 168 4.68 13.53 -26.01
N PHE A 169 4.04 12.37 -25.97
CA PHE A 169 4.69 11.05 -26.09
C PHE A 169 4.49 10.36 -27.43
N ASN A 170 3.80 10.97 -28.40
CA ASN A 170 3.75 10.43 -29.75
C ASN A 170 5.16 10.51 -30.40
N PRO A 171 5.48 9.56 -31.31
CA PRO A 171 6.82 9.46 -31.89
C PRO A 171 7.27 10.74 -32.61
N LEU A 172 6.35 11.46 -33.26
CA LEU A 172 6.69 12.70 -33.99
C LEU A 172 7.16 13.81 -33.04
N ALA A 173 6.47 14.00 -31.91
CA ALA A 173 6.85 14.99 -30.91
C ALA A 173 8.22 14.67 -30.26
N THR A 174 8.51 13.40 -30.00
CA THR A 174 9.78 12.98 -29.38
C THR A 174 10.98 13.00 -30.33
N MET A 175 10.75 13.01 -31.64
CA MET A 175 11.83 13.09 -32.63
C MET A 175 12.34 14.53 -32.84
N ILE A 176 11.56 15.55 -32.48
CA ILE A 176 11.91 16.97 -32.67
C ILE A 176 12.80 17.50 -31.53
N THR A 177 12.77 16.86 -30.36
CA THR A 177 13.53 17.25 -29.16
C THR A 177 14.82 16.46 -28.95
N ALA A 178 15.20 15.60 -29.89
CA ALA A 178 16.46 14.85 -29.91
C ALA A 178 17.45 15.51 -30.87
#